data_AF-A0A357SYA7-F1
#
_entry.id   AF-A0A357SYA7-F1
#
_cell.length_a   1.000
_cell.length_b   1.000
_cell.length_c   1.000
_cell.angle_alpha   90.00
_cell.angle_beta   90.00
_cell.angle_gamma   90.00
#
_symmetry.space_group_name_H-M   'P 1'
#
loop_
_entity.id
_entity.type
_entity.pdbx_description
1 polymer ?
#
loop_
_entity_poly.entity_id
_entity_poly.type
_entity_poly.pdbx_seq_one_letter_code
_entity_poly.pdbx_strand_id
1 'polypeptide(L)'
;MALASGELDAAPIKELINQANIGRICTAHFSTYAIPPMSEPGNTEPGWFVDPQKAAGGGFLDHAIYGAGILRYLFDDEVESIYAQIDKYCLKDLDVEDYGAAMIRFKQGAIAFLESTFTAPVESHDRILIIGDEGELEIRGDEVIVWNKNEAKSPRRIRMLPENPNFSRYCIEKSI
;
A
#
# COMPACT_ATOMS: atom_id res chain seq x y z
N MET A 1 11.09 4.10 -1.24
CA MET A 1 10.63 5.52 -1.25
C MET A 1 9.33 5.51 -0.48
N ALA A 2 9.25 6.14 0.70
CA ALA A 2 7.95 6.32 1.35
C ALA A 2 7.07 7.12 0.37
N LEU A 3 5.87 6.61 0.07
CA LEU A 3 4.86 7.37 -0.67
C LEU A 3 4.70 8.71 0.08
N ALA A 4 5.24 9.77 -0.49
CA ALA A 4 5.34 11.06 0.17
C ALA A 4 3.96 11.69 0.35
N SER A 5 3.86 12.56 1.35
CA SER A 5 2.70 13.33 1.83
C SER A 5 2.13 14.35 0.82
N GLY A 6 2.07 14.04 -0.47
CA GLY A 6 1.32 14.79 -1.48
C GLY A 6 -0.13 14.30 -1.57
N GLU A 7 -0.99 15.00 -2.34
CA GLU A 7 -2.24 14.40 -2.79
C GLU A 7 -1.89 13.02 -3.35
N LEU A 8 -2.52 11.98 -2.78
CA LEU A 8 -2.41 10.63 -3.30
C LEU A 8 -2.93 10.70 -4.73
N ASP A 9 -2.02 10.80 -5.70
CA ASP A 9 -2.37 10.64 -7.10
C ASP A 9 -2.66 9.15 -7.28
N ALA A 10 -3.85 8.75 -6.85
CA ALA A 10 -4.39 7.41 -7.00
C ALA A 10 -4.91 7.18 -8.43
N ALA A 11 -4.87 8.21 -9.29
CA ALA A 11 -5.33 8.13 -10.67
C ALA A 11 -4.55 7.08 -11.49
N PRO A 12 -3.20 6.97 -11.39
CA PRO A 12 -2.44 5.91 -12.06
C PRO A 12 -2.84 4.52 -11.56
N ILE A 13 -3.07 4.34 -10.26
CA ILE A 13 -3.49 3.06 -9.69
C ILE A 13 -4.88 2.68 -10.23
N LYS A 14 -5.82 3.61 -10.28
CA LYS A 14 -7.16 3.36 -10.84
C LYS A 14 -7.12 3.12 -12.33
N GLU A 15 -6.27 3.82 -13.07
CA GLU A 15 -6.06 3.55 -14.49
C GLU A 15 -5.53 2.13 -14.71
N LEU A 16 -4.54 1.69 -13.92
CA LEU A 16 -4.03 0.32 -13.96
C LEU A 16 -5.12 -0.70 -13.68
N ILE A 17 -5.95 -0.47 -12.66
CA ILE A 17 -7.07 -1.36 -12.31
C ILE A 17 -8.12 -1.43 -13.42
N ASN A 18 -8.46 -0.27 -14.00
CA ASN A 18 -9.38 -0.21 -15.13
C ASN A 18 -8.82 -0.97 -16.34
N GLN A 19 -7.52 -0.85 -16.63
CA GLN A 19 -6.83 -1.59 -17.70
C GLN A 19 -6.66 -3.08 -17.39
N ALA A 20 -6.62 -3.46 -16.12
CA ALA A 20 -6.50 -4.85 -15.69
C ALA A 20 -7.76 -5.66 -16.03
N ASN A 21 -8.93 -5.00 -16.14
CA ASN A 21 -10.21 -5.62 -16.50
C ASN A 21 -10.61 -6.77 -15.54
N ILE A 22 -10.42 -6.55 -14.24
CA ILE A 22 -10.65 -7.54 -13.19
C ILE A 22 -12.12 -7.66 -12.75
N GLY A 23 -13.04 -6.95 -13.42
CA GLY A 23 -14.45 -6.91 -13.06
C GLY A 23 -14.73 -6.07 -11.81
N ARG A 24 -15.73 -6.47 -11.02
CA ARG A 24 -16.10 -5.79 -9.77
C ARG A 24 -15.15 -6.19 -8.65
N ILE A 25 -14.55 -5.20 -7.99
CA ILE A 25 -13.65 -5.43 -6.86
C ILE A 25 -14.42 -6.09 -5.71
N CYS A 26 -13.91 -7.23 -5.23
CA CYS A 26 -14.48 -8.01 -4.15
C CYS A 26 -13.72 -7.79 -2.83
N THR A 27 -12.39 -7.73 -2.89
CA THR A 27 -11.53 -7.52 -1.72
C THR A 27 -10.18 -6.91 -2.14
N ALA A 28 -9.50 -6.27 -1.20
CA ALA A 28 -8.17 -5.76 -1.38
C ALA A 28 -7.34 -5.92 -0.11
N HIS A 29 -6.04 -6.15 -0.26
CA HIS A 29 -5.05 -6.19 0.82
C HIS A 29 -3.96 -5.17 0.50
N PHE A 30 -3.86 -4.14 1.33
CA PHE A 30 -2.76 -3.19 1.32
C PHE A 30 -1.80 -3.50 2.46
N SER A 31 -0.52 -3.65 2.17
CA SER A 31 0.51 -3.92 3.18
C SER A 31 1.76 -3.09 2.92
N THR A 32 2.24 -2.39 3.94
CA THR A 32 3.53 -1.70 3.95
C THR A 32 4.40 -2.24 5.07
N TYR A 33 5.56 -2.78 4.70
CA TYR A 33 6.59 -3.21 5.63
C TYR A 33 7.77 -2.26 5.48
N ALA A 34 7.84 -1.23 6.31
CA ALA A 34 8.83 -0.19 6.22
C ALA A 34 9.95 -0.35 7.24
N ILE A 35 11.09 0.25 6.93
CA ILE A 35 12.10 0.68 7.91
C ILE A 35 11.64 2.05 8.43
N PRO A 36 11.74 2.37 9.74
CA PRO A 36 11.43 3.70 10.24
C PRO A 36 12.19 4.76 9.44
N PRO A 37 11.61 5.93 9.14
CA PRO A 37 12.38 7.00 8.52
C PRO A 37 13.55 7.42 9.42
N MET A 38 14.75 7.49 8.85
CA MET A 38 15.97 7.83 9.58
C MET A 38 16.02 9.33 9.93
N SER A 39 16.77 9.68 10.98
CA SER A 39 16.94 11.08 11.40
C SER A 39 17.59 11.96 10.33
N GLU A 40 18.50 11.37 9.55
CA GLU A 40 19.25 12.03 8.49
C GLU A 40 19.78 10.98 7.48
N PRO A 41 20.12 11.38 6.24
CA PRO A 41 20.67 10.46 5.24
C PRO A 41 21.97 9.80 5.72
N GLY A 42 22.01 8.47 5.70
CA GLY A 42 23.19 7.68 6.10
C GLY A 42 23.29 7.36 7.59
N ASN A 43 22.32 7.80 8.40
CA ASN A 43 22.19 7.38 9.80
C ASN A 43 21.32 6.13 9.93
N THR A 44 21.48 5.39 11.02
CA THR A 44 20.69 4.20 11.39
C THR A 44 19.67 4.48 12.49
N GLU A 45 19.75 5.64 13.13
CA GLU A 45 18.81 6.03 14.18
C GLU A 45 17.49 6.55 13.57
N PRO A 46 16.33 6.09 14.09
CA PRO A 46 15.04 6.61 13.67
C PRO A 46 14.92 8.12 13.91
N GLY A 47 14.23 8.80 13.01
CA GLY A 47 13.94 10.23 13.10
C GLY A 47 12.74 10.56 13.98
N TRP A 48 12.15 11.73 13.74
CA TRP A 48 11.03 12.23 14.56
C TRP A 48 9.75 11.39 14.48
N PHE A 49 9.63 10.47 13.51
CA PHE A 49 8.47 9.58 13.34
C PHE A 49 8.28 8.58 14.49
N VAL A 50 9.29 8.37 15.33
CA VAL A 50 9.17 7.53 16.54
C VAL A 50 9.04 8.33 17.83
N ASP A 51 8.98 9.66 17.74
CA ASP A 51 8.83 10.57 18.88
C ASP A 51 7.34 10.89 19.09
N PRO A 52 6.68 10.42 20.17
CA PRO A 52 5.25 10.62 20.39
C PRO A 52 4.88 12.09 20.66
N GLN A 53 5.85 12.98 20.89
CA GLN A 53 5.58 14.42 20.98
C GLN A 53 5.49 15.09 19.61
N LYS A 54 5.95 14.41 18.55
CA LYS A 54 5.99 14.94 17.17
C LYS A 54 5.15 14.12 16.20
N ALA A 55 5.02 12.82 16.43
CA ALA A 55 4.22 11.90 15.64
C ALA A 55 2.98 11.44 16.42
N ALA A 56 1.85 11.31 15.72
CA ALA A 56 0.59 10.85 16.33
C ALA A 56 0.52 9.32 16.53
N GLY A 57 1.51 8.61 15.99
CA GLY A 57 1.64 7.15 15.98
C GLY A 57 2.88 6.77 15.17
N GLY A 58 3.27 5.51 15.27
CA GLY A 58 4.42 4.94 14.57
C GLY A 58 4.03 4.20 13.31
N GLY A 59 4.56 2.98 13.16
CA GLY A 59 4.58 2.28 11.87
C GLY A 59 3.22 2.00 11.27
N PHE A 60 2.20 1.77 12.13
CA PHE A 60 0.85 1.62 11.64
C PHE A 60 0.29 2.97 11.16
N LEU A 61 0.25 3.98 12.02
CA LEU A 61 -0.40 5.24 11.65
C LEU A 61 0.28 5.95 10.47
N ASP A 62 1.61 5.94 10.43
CA ASP A 62 2.41 6.61 9.39
C ASP A 62 2.08 6.08 7.98
N HIS A 63 1.92 4.76 7.83
CA HIS A 63 1.70 4.15 6.52
C HIS A 63 0.26 3.73 6.24
N ALA A 64 -0.53 3.36 7.26
CA ALA A 64 -1.90 2.89 7.08
C ALA A 64 -2.78 3.98 6.47
N ILE A 65 -2.47 5.26 6.64
CA ILE A 65 -3.23 6.36 6.04
C ILE A 65 -3.25 6.30 4.51
N TYR A 66 -2.15 5.89 3.88
CA TYR A 66 -2.09 5.77 2.42
C TYR A 66 -2.95 4.61 1.92
N GLY A 67 -2.83 3.45 2.58
CA GLY A 67 -3.66 2.29 2.29
C GLY A 67 -5.13 2.56 2.52
N ALA A 68 -5.51 3.20 3.62
CA ALA A 68 -6.88 3.59 3.90
C ALA A 68 -7.45 4.53 2.81
N GLY A 69 -6.66 5.52 2.37
CA GLY A 69 -7.02 6.41 1.26
C GLY A 69 -7.25 5.65 -0.04
N ILE A 70 -6.34 4.75 -0.41
CA ILE A 70 -6.46 3.89 -1.60
C ILE A 70 -7.72 3.02 -1.49
N LEU A 71 -7.92 2.31 -0.39
CA LEU A 71 -9.08 1.42 -0.21
C LEU A 71 -10.40 2.18 -0.34
N ARG A 72 -10.53 3.37 0.29
CA ARG A 72 -11.72 4.23 0.11
C ARG A 72 -11.92 4.62 -1.35
N TYR A 73 -10.85 4.98 -2.05
CA TYR A 73 -10.91 5.38 -3.45
C TYR A 73 -11.24 4.21 -4.40
N LEU A 74 -10.77 3.01 -4.09
CA LEU A 74 -10.98 1.79 -4.87
C LEU A 74 -12.42 1.29 -4.78
N PHE A 75 -12.95 1.21 -3.55
CA PHE A 75 -14.31 0.74 -3.34
C PHE A 75 -15.36 1.80 -3.63
N ASP A 76 -14.99 3.09 -3.59
CA ASP A 76 -15.92 4.22 -3.69
C ASP A 76 -17.12 4.03 -2.75
N ASP A 77 -16.80 3.64 -1.51
CA ASP A 77 -17.77 3.20 -0.52
C ASP A 77 -17.38 3.70 0.88
N GLU A 78 -18.38 3.80 1.74
CA GLU A 78 -18.21 4.19 3.13
C GLU A 78 -17.91 2.98 4.01
N VAL A 79 -17.07 3.20 5.03
CA VAL A 79 -16.74 2.18 6.01
C VAL A 79 -17.95 1.91 6.91
N GLU A 80 -18.25 0.63 7.14
CA GLU A 80 -19.26 0.15 8.07
C GLU A 80 -18.64 -0.21 9.43
N SER A 81 -17.56 -0.99 9.44
CA SER A 81 -16.87 -1.39 10.68
C SER A 81 -15.40 -1.71 10.45
N ILE A 82 -14.61 -1.62 11.52
CA ILE A 82 -13.17 -1.92 11.53
C ILE A 82 -12.88 -2.81 12.74
N TYR A 83 -12.10 -3.87 12.51
CA TYR A 83 -11.41 -4.62 13.57
C TYR A 83 -9.93 -4.43 13.38
N ALA A 84 -9.21 -3.96 14.40
CA ALA A 84 -7.78 -3.69 14.30
C ALA A 84 -7.03 -4.17 15.55
N GLN A 85 -5.79 -4.56 15.34
CA GLN A 85 -4.81 -4.82 16.39
C GLN A 85 -3.57 -3.97 16.10
N ILE A 86 -3.15 -3.23 17.10
CA ILE A 86 -2.02 -2.31 17.04
C ILE A 86 -1.21 -2.53 18.31
N ASP A 87 0.10 -2.72 18.19
CA ASP A 87 0.98 -2.91 19.34
C ASP A 87 2.43 -2.58 18.97
N LYS A 88 3.30 -2.62 19.97
CA LYS A 88 4.75 -2.74 19.77
C LYS A 88 5.10 -4.22 19.75
N TYR A 89 5.53 -4.78 18.62
CA TYR A 89 5.81 -6.21 18.44
C TYR A 89 7.30 -6.54 18.41
N CYS A 90 8.09 -5.90 17.55
CA CYS A 90 9.52 -6.20 17.36
C CYS A 90 10.44 -5.09 17.88
N LEU A 91 10.10 -3.83 17.64
CA LEU A 91 10.83 -2.64 18.05
C LEU A 91 10.29 -2.12 19.39
N LYS A 92 10.48 -2.90 20.45
CA LYS A 92 9.89 -2.64 21.78
C LYS A 92 10.37 -1.33 22.42
N ASP A 93 11.56 -0.88 22.04
CA ASP A 93 12.22 0.34 22.55
C ASP A 93 11.64 1.63 21.96
N LEU A 94 10.79 1.55 20.93
CA LEU A 94 10.08 2.72 20.43
C LEU A 94 8.99 3.15 21.42
N ASP A 95 8.75 4.46 21.48
CA ASP A 95 7.67 5.04 22.29
C ASP A 95 6.32 5.08 21.55
N VAL A 96 6.29 4.61 20.30
CA VAL A 96 5.11 4.49 19.43
C VAL A 96 4.90 3.04 19.00
N GLU A 97 3.72 2.70 18.46
CA GLU A 97 3.48 1.39 17.86
C GLU A 97 4.43 1.14 16.67
N ASP A 98 4.88 -0.10 16.51
CA ASP A 98 5.70 -0.48 15.36
C ASP A 98 4.91 -1.29 14.34
N TYR A 99 3.74 -1.82 14.71
CA TYR A 99 2.94 -2.70 13.87
C TYR A 99 1.45 -2.50 14.11
N GLY A 100 0.69 -2.57 13.04
CA GLY A 100 -0.75 -2.72 13.12
C GLY A 100 -1.34 -3.39 11.90
N ALA A 101 -2.49 -4.02 12.13
CA ALA A 101 -3.30 -4.64 11.09
C ALA A 101 -4.78 -4.35 11.35
N ALA A 102 -5.52 -4.09 10.28
CA ALA A 102 -6.94 -3.78 10.32
C ALA A 102 -7.70 -4.52 9.23
N MET A 103 -8.83 -5.13 9.61
CA MET A 103 -9.85 -5.61 8.69
C MET A 103 -10.97 -4.58 8.63
N ILE A 104 -11.26 -4.08 7.42
CA ILE A 104 -12.21 -3.01 7.16
C ILE A 104 -13.38 -3.59 6.38
N ARG A 105 -14.60 -3.42 6.88
CA ARG A 105 -15.85 -3.76 6.19
C ARG A 105 -16.49 -2.49 5.66
N PHE A 106 -16.88 -2.50 4.39
CA PHE A 106 -17.57 -1.41 3.73
C PHE A 106 -19.08 -1.70 3.60
N LYS A 107 -19.90 -0.66 3.47
CA LYS A 107 -21.38 -0.76 3.50
C LYS A 107 -21.97 -1.59 2.36
N GLN A 108 -21.33 -1.62 1.19
CA GLN A 108 -21.74 -2.43 0.05
C GLN A 108 -21.20 -3.88 0.13
N GLY A 109 -20.58 -4.26 1.25
CA GLY A 109 -20.23 -5.64 1.59
C GLY A 109 -18.79 -6.05 1.27
N ALA A 110 -17.98 -5.16 0.66
CA ALA A 110 -16.56 -5.42 0.48
C ALA A 110 -15.82 -5.51 1.81
N ILE A 111 -14.81 -6.37 1.88
CA ILE A 111 -13.91 -6.48 3.02
C ILE A 111 -12.49 -6.26 2.52
N ALA A 112 -11.74 -5.40 3.19
CA ALA A 112 -10.34 -5.14 2.90
C ALA A 112 -9.45 -5.40 4.11
N PHE A 113 -8.18 -5.66 3.84
CA PHE A 113 -7.13 -5.78 4.86
C PHE A 113 -6.10 -4.68 4.67
N LEU A 114 -5.68 -4.10 5.78
CA LEU A 114 -4.71 -3.02 5.84
C LEU A 114 -3.67 -3.36 6.90
N GLU A 115 -2.43 -3.56 6.48
CA GLU A 115 -1.30 -3.88 7.35
C GLU A 115 -0.21 -2.82 7.18
N SER A 116 0.39 -2.38 8.27
CA SER A 116 1.51 -1.45 8.22
C SER A 116 2.44 -1.64 9.40
N THR A 117 3.74 -1.63 9.13
CA THR A 117 4.77 -1.89 10.14
C THR A 117 6.09 -1.20 9.85
N PHE A 118 6.83 -0.88 10.90
CA PHE A 118 8.23 -0.42 10.88
C PHE A 118 9.25 -1.55 11.09
N THR A 119 8.81 -2.80 11.10
CA THR A 119 9.67 -3.93 11.48
C THR A 119 10.51 -4.49 10.33
N ALA A 120 10.56 -3.84 9.17
CA ALA A 120 11.40 -4.33 8.08
C ALA A 120 12.88 -4.14 8.44
N PRO A 121 13.73 -5.19 8.34
CA PRO A 121 15.11 -5.09 8.82
C PRO A 121 16.14 -4.62 7.77
N VAL A 122 15.81 -4.70 6.48
CA VAL A 122 16.79 -4.52 5.38
C VAL A 122 16.27 -3.58 4.31
N GLU A 123 15.04 -3.77 3.86
CA GLU A 123 14.42 -2.98 2.80
C GLU A 123 12.94 -2.79 3.08
N SER A 124 12.40 -1.64 2.70
CA SER A 124 10.97 -1.38 2.78
C SER A 124 10.22 -2.02 1.60
N HIS A 125 9.07 -2.63 1.87
CA HIS A 125 8.26 -3.33 0.88
C HIS A 125 6.83 -2.80 0.92
N ASP A 126 6.30 -2.48 -0.26
CA ASP A 126 4.89 -2.15 -0.44
C ASP A 126 4.24 -3.20 -1.33
N ARG A 127 3.01 -3.57 -0.98
CA ARG A 127 2.21 -4.51 -1.75
C ARG A 127 0.74 -4.12 -1.71
N ILE A 128 0.11 -4.15 -2.88
CA ILE A 128 -1.33 -4.00 -3.05
C ILE A 128 -1.84 -5.21 -3.82
N LEU A 129 -2.70 -6.01 -3.21
CA LEU A 129 -3.41 -7.10 -3.88
C LEU A 129 -4.87 -6.74 -3.99
N ILE A 130 -5.45 -6.84 -5.18
CA ILE A 130 -6.83 -6.52 -5.47
C ILE A 130 -7.46 -7.71 -6.19
N ILE A 131 -8.56 -8.21 -5.64
CA ILE A 131 -9.29 -9.35 -6.19
C ILE A 131 -10.63 -8.85 -6.69
N GLY A 132 -10.87 -9.02 -7.98
CA GLY A 132 -12.18 -8.83 -8.60
C GLY A 132 -12.85 -10.15 -8.94
N ASP A 133 -14.06 -10.09 -9.48
CA ASP A 133 -14.81 -11.28 -9.89
C ASP A 133 -14.38 -11.84 -11.24
N GLU A 134 -13.63 -11.10 -12.07
CA GLU A 134 -13.13 -11.55 -13.38
C GLU A 134 -11.60 -11.68 -13.44
N GLY A 135 -10.88 -11.18 -12.42
CA GLY A 135 -9.43 -11.20 -12.36
C GLY A 135 -8.84 -10.68 -11.06
N GLU A 136 -7.52 -10.56 -11.04
CA GLU A 136 -6.71 -10.20 -9.88
C GLU A 136 -5.57 -9.27 -10.34
N LEU A 137 -5.22 -8.31 -9.49
CA LEU A 137 -4.11 -7.39 -9.72
C LEU A 137 -3.23 -7.32 -8.47
N GLU A 138 -1.93 -7.50 -8.64
CA GLU A 138 -0.93 -7.33 -7.59
C GLU A 138 0.06 -6.24 -8.02
N ILE A 139 0.27 -5.25 -7.15
CA ILE A 139 1.35 -4.27 -7.26
C ILE A 139 2.36 -4.61 -6.18
N ARG A 140 3.63 -4.78 -6.55
CA ARG A 140 4.73 -5.01 -5.62
C ARG A 140 6.00 -4.39 -6.18
N GLY A 141 6.54 -3.40 -5.46
CA GLY A 141 7.70 -2.64 -5.94
C GLY A 141 7.40 -1.95 -7.27
N ASP A 142 8.22 -2.20 -8.30
CA ASP A 142 8.03 -1.68 -9.65
C ASP A 142 7.28 -2.65 -10.58
N GLU A 143 6.72 -3.74 -10.04
CA GLU A 143 5.97 -4.73 -10.82
C GLU A 143 4.47 -4.62 -10.59
N VAL A 144 3.72 -4.69 -11.68
CA VAL A 144 2.26 -4.89 -11.68
C VAL A 144 1.98 -6.22 -12.38
N ILE A 145 1.30 -7.12 -11.69
CA ILE A 145 0.97 -8.45 -12.16
C ILE A 145 -0.55 -8.56 -12.25
N VAL A 146 -1.05 -9.01 -13.40
CA VAL A 146 -2.50 -9.13 -13.66
C VAL A 146 -2.84 -10.55 -14.08
N TRP A 147 -3.85 -11.11 -13.43
CA TRP A 147 -4.46 -12.39 -13.78
C TRP A 147 -5.91 -12.16 -14.20
N ASN A 148 -6.36 -12.81 -15.27
CA ASN A 148 -7.74 -12.74 -15.74
C ASN A 148 -8.25 -14.14 -16.08
N LYS A 149 -9.53 -14.39 -15.81
CA LYS A 149 -10.18 -15.68 -16.16
C LYS A 149 -10.16 -15.97 -17.66
N ASN A 150 -10.21 -14.91 -18.47
CA ASN A 150 -10.39 -14.99 -19.92
C ASN A 150 -9.09 -14.83 -20.72
N GLU A 151 -7.95 -14.60 -20.05
CA GLU A 151 -6.63 -14.49 -20.70
C GLU A 151 -5.82 -15.80 -20.49
N ALA A 152 -4.75 -15.99 -21.27
CA ALA A 152 -3.92 -17.19 -21.22
C ALA A 152 -3.44 -17.50 -19.78
N LYS A 153 -3.13 -18.78 -19.50
CA LYS A 153 -2.74 -19.28 -18.17
C LYS A 153 -1.59 -18.52 -17.47
N SER A 154 -0.83 -17.69 -18.18
CA SER A 154 0.28 -16.92 -17.64
C SER A 154 -0.16 -15.48 -17.37
N PRO A 155 0.14 -14.92 -16.18
CA PRO A 155 -0.21 -13.54 -15.87
C PRO A 155 0.51 -12.55 -16.77
N ARG A 156 -0.15 -11.42 -17.05
CA ARG A 156 0.48 -10.25 -17.66
C ARG A 156 1.34 -9.57 -16.60
N ARG A 157 2.59 -9.25 -16.95
CA ARG A 157 3.51 -8.51 -16.08
C ARG A 157 3.86 -7.19 -16.74
N ILE A 158 3.67 -6.11 -16.00
CA ILE A 158 3.95 -4.75 -16.43
C ILE A 158 4.98 -4.21 -15.45
N ARG A 159 6.02 -3.55 -15.99
CA ARG A 159 7.01 -2.87 -15.16
C ARG A 159 6.70 -1.38 -15.13
N MET A 160 6.51 -0.84 -13.94
CA MET A 160 6.43 0.60 -13.73
C MET A 160 7.84 1.17 -13.90
N LEU A 161 8.00 2.08 -14.85
CA LEU A 161 9.28 2.77 -14.96
C LEU A 161 9.41 3.74 -13.78
N PRO A 162 10.62 3.93 -13.23
CA PRO A 162 10.86 4.92 -12.21
C PRO A 162 10.43 6.30 -12.71
N GLU A 163 9.93 7.15 -11.81
CA GLU A 163 9.61 8.54 -12.14
C GLU A 163 10.81 9.17 -12.84
N ASN A 164 10.58 9.68 -14.06
CA ASN A 164 11.62 10.39 -14.77
C ASN A 164 11.78 11.75 -14.08
N PRO A 165 12.94 12.08 -13.50
CA PRO A 165 13.12 13.34 -12.78
C PRO A 165 12.95 14.59 -13.68
N ASN A 166 12.93 14.42 -15.01
CA ASN A 166 12.67 15.49 -15.97
C ASN A 166 11.21 15.55 -16.48
N PHE A 167 10.39 14.52 -16.23
CA PHE A 167 9.01 14.46 -16.71
C PHE A 167 8.10 13.88 -15.62
N SER A 168 7.18 14.69 -15.10
CA SER A 168 6.17 14.30 -14.11
C SER A 168 5.07 13.39 -14.69
N ARG A 169 5.44 12.34 -15.42
CA ARG A 169 4.51 11.35 -15.99
C ARG A 169 5.07 9.93 -15.78
N TYR A 170 4.23 9.06 -15.22
CA TYR A 170 4.49 7.62 -15.17
C TYR A 170 4.57 7.06 -16.60
N CYS A 171 5.70 6.47 -16.96
CA CYS A 171 5.88 5.76 -18.22
C CYS A 171 5.57 4.28 -18.00
N ILE A 172 4.54 3.74 -18.65
CA ILE A 172 4.21 2.31 -18.61
C ILE A 172 4.96 1.62 -19.76
N GLU A 173 5.90 0.73 -19.45
CA GLU A 173 6.53 -0.12 -20.46
C GLU A 173 5.79 -1.46 -20.51
N LYS A 174 5.05 -1.70 -21.59
CA LYS A 174 4.43 -3.02 -21.85
C LYS A 174 5.52 -3.96 -22.35
N SER A 175 5.84 -5.00 -21.58
CA SER A 175 6.60 -6.13 -22.12
C SER A 175 5.70 -6.92 -23.09
N ILE A 176 6.21 -7.12 -24.31
CA ILE A 176 5.55 -7.80 -25.45
C ILE A 176 5.38 -9.29 -25.15
#